data_AF-X0C7V6-F1
#
_entry.id   AF-X0C7V6-F1
#
_cell.length_a   1.000
_cell.length_b   1.000
_cell.length_c   1.000
_cell.angle_alpha   90.00
_cell.angle_beta   90.00
_cell.angle_gamma   90.00
#
_symmetry.space_group_name_H-M   'P 1'
#
loop_
_entity.id
_entity.type
_entity.pdbx_description
1 polymer ?
#
loop_
_entity_poly.entity_id
_entity_poly.type
_entity_poly.pdbx_seq_one_letter_code
_entity_poly.pdbx_strand_id
1 'polypeptide(L)'
;MYGRRQARSRVQRAPAPVTSSPAPPLGEMIERITQDSLKSDGDHVGIENVKLVASYNWISSSSPEIIIPGQPPRWTPPKDLKRLSPDSGEYYRDVNAAAYPKHPLEPAIVSVMKMNPNPIPVNIVACGSTIGNLLRFARGVDLDRPFRMLVEKVGETVHLIRRENSPREKIEGVRGYGHTFPEAYTTWESSVKRSTSHQRILSYQFGGLDLMVRFEGDGYISSSPVAKTVKGHAFDEMESLGITESPSNGTGKLKVSDGGESIPQSSVFDLKTRSVRPPEKDHLGEQLPRLWIAQVTQFLLAYHKDGRFKNSTIEIKNVEANIIEWQDLNQPSLKRLAALLRLIISEAHGSRDGKLEIVWSNSGSLEIRKQLSDAGDVLSDPVRKQWEAWLGSEDMNPEDSEREEELTAAQSDSDSDSGSDYAACDQECGYCGKCIY
;
A
#
# COMPACT_ATOMS: atom_id res chain seq x y z
N MET A 1 -8.33 -46.86 50.69
CA MET A 1 -8.80 -45.73 49.84
C MET A 1 -7.61 -45.16 49.07
N TYR A 2 -7.43 -45.53 47.80
CA TYR A 2 -6.46 -44.90 46.91
C TYR A 2 -7.17 -44.61 45.57
N GLY A 3 -7.53 -43.34 45.36
CA GLY A 3 -8.16 -42.87 44.13
C GLY A 3 -7.14 -42.22 43.21
N ARG A 4 -6.77 -42.91 42.11
CA ARG A 4 -6.03 -42.38 40.97
C ARG A 4 -6.88 -41.31 40.26
N ARG A 5 -6.41 -40.06 40.19
CA ARG A 5 -6.97 -39.05 39.28
C ARG A 5 -6.36 -39.24 37.89
N GLN A 6 -7.18 -39.67 36.92
CA GLN A 6 -6.83 -39.66 35.50
C GLN A 6 -6.83 -38.22 34.98
N ALA A 7 -5.72 -37.81 34.36
CA ALA A 7 -5.62 -36.57 33.61
C ALA A 7 -6.43 -36.70 32.31
N ARG A 8 -7.46 -35.87 32.14
CA ARG A 8 -8.17 -35.72 30.85
C ARG A 8 -7.27 -34.95 29.88
N SER A 9 -6.79 -35.61 28.84
CA SER A 9 -6.14 -34.96 27.71
C SER A 9 -7.15 -34.04 27.01
N ARG A 10 -6.81 -32.76 26.89
CA ARG A 10 -7.56 -31.80 26.08
C ARG A 10 -7.24 -32.11 24.62
N VAL A 11 -8.12 -32.85 23.95
CA VAL A 11 -8.04 -33.08 22.50
C VAL A 11 -8.20 -31.70 21.83
N GLN A 12 -7.11 -31.17 21.28
CA GLN A 12 -7.17 -30.00 20.40
C GLN A 12 -7.93 -30.42 19.14
N ARG A 13 -9.12 -29.87 18.97
CA ARG A 13 -9.93 -30.04 17.76
C ARG A 13 -9.13 -29.41 16.60
N ALA A 14 -8.81 -30.20 15.58
CA ALA A 14 -8.18 -29.68 14.38
C ALA A 14 -9.05 -28.55 13.79
N PRO A 15 -8.46 -27.41 13.39
CA PRO A 15 -9.22 -26.37 12.72
C PRO A 15 -9.88 -26.96 11.46
N ALA A 16 -11.11 -26.56 11.20
CA ALA A 16 -11.82 -26.97 10.00
C ALA A 16 -10.97 -26.60 8.75
N PRO A 17 -10.87 -27.48 7.74
CA PRO A 17 -10.17 -27.14 6.52
C PRO A 17 -10.84 -25.92 5.88
N VAL A 18 -10.08 -24.84 5.74
CA VAL A 18 -10.49 -23.70 4.92
C VAL A 18 -10.50 -24.22 3.49
N THR A 19 -11.66 -24.27 2.86
CA THR A 19 -11.77 -24.62 1.44
C THR A 19 -11.12 -23.50 0.64
N SER A 20 -10.01 -23.81 -0.03
CA SER A 20 -9.35 -22.87 -0.95
C SER A 20 -10.33 -22.46 -2.05
N SER A 21 -10.34 -21.17 -2.39
CA SER A 21 -11.18 -20.69 -3.49
C SER A 21 -10.66 -21.26 -4.82
N PRO A 22 -11.55 -21.69 -5.74
CA PRO A 22 -11.11 -22.20 -7.02
C PRO A 22 -10.36 -21.12 -7.80
N ALA A 23 -9.33 -21.52 -8.55
CA ALA A 23 -8.59 -20.58 -9.39
C ALA A 23 -9.50 -20.03 -10.51
N PRO A 24 -9.45 -18.71 -10.79
CA PRO A 24 -10.16 -18.13 -11.93
C PRO A 24 -9.78 -18.79 -13.26
N PRO A 25 -10.62 -18.74 -14.30
CA PRO A 25 -10.28 -19.26 -15.61
C PRO A 25 -9.06 -18.55 -16.21
N LEU A 26 -8.39 -19.20 -17.16
CA LEU A 26 -7.24 -18.66 -17.89
C LEU A 26 -7.68 -18.29 -19.31
N GLY A 27 -7.29 -17.10 -19.78
CA GLY A 27 -7.47 -16.72 -21.17
C GLY A 27 -6.48 -17.41 -22.11
N GLU A 28 -6.66 -17.13 -23.40
CA GLU A 28 -5.75 -17.58 -24.46
C GLU A 28 -4.31 -17.08 -24.19
N MET A 29 -3.32 -17.95 -24.36
CA MET A 29 -1.92 -17.60 -24.19
C MET A 29 -1.42 -16.82 -25.42
N ILE A 30 -0.78 -15.69 -25.17
CA ILE A 30 -0.23 -14.78 -26.17
C ILE A 30 1.28 -15.04 -26.31
N GLU A 31 2.00 -15.08 -25.19
CA GLU A 31 3.46 -15.21 -25.18
C GLU A 31 3.95 -16.08 -24.01
N ARG A 32 5.08 -16.77 -24.22
CA ARG A 32 5.85 -17.47 -23.19
C ARG A 32 7.21 -16.81 -23.02
N ILE A 33 7.55 -16.46 -21.79
CA ILE A 33 8.79 -15.80 -21.43
C ILE A 33 9.59 -16.74 -20.56
N THR A 34 10.81 -17.05 -20.98
CA THR A 34 11.78 -17.77 -20.15
C THR A 34 12.76 -16.79 -19.52
N GLN A 35 13.47 -17.22 -18.48
CA GLN A 35 14.49 -16.36 -17.88
C GLN A 35 15.64 -16.10 -18.86
N ASP A 36 15.95 -17.08 -19.70
CA ASP A 36 17.03 -17.01 -20.69
C ASP A 36 16.67 -16.11 -21.89
N SER A 37 15.38 -15.91 -22.18
CA SER A 37 14.95 -14.96 -23.21
C SER A 37 15.11 -13.50 -22.78
N LEU A 38 15.25 -13.24 -21.47
CA LEU A 38 15.46 -11.90 -20.92
C LEU A 38 16.95 -11.59 -20.89
N LYS A 39 17.37 -10.67 -21.76
CA LYS A 39 18.77 -10.18 -21.78
C LYS A 39 19.11 -9.54 -20.44
N SER A 40 20.30 -9.86 -19.93
CA SER A 40 20.88 -9.25 -18.72
C SER A 40 22.08 -8.35 -19.04
N ASP A 41 22.18 -7.88 -20.28
CA ASP A 41 23.26 -7.02 -20.74
C ASP A 41 22.93 -5.53 -20.51
N GLY A 42 23.95 -4.68 -20.46
CA GLY A 42 23.81 -3.24 -20.24
C GLY A 42 24.42 -2.78 -18.92
N ASP A 43 24.19 -1.51 -18.57
CA ASP A 43 24.77 -0.87 -17.40
C ASP A 43 24.18 -1.38 -16.08
N HIS A 44 24.77 -0.97 -14.96
CA HIS A 44 24.23 -1.23 -13.62
C HIS A 44 22.80 -0.68 -13.51
N VAL A 45 21.91 -1.44 -12.86
CA VAL A 45 20.54 -1.01 -12.59
C VAL A 45 20.26 -1.05 -11.10
N GLY A 46 19.71 0.05 -10.58
CA GLY A 46 19.31 0.20 -9.20
C GLY A 46 18.02 0.98 -9.06
N ILE A 47 17.49 1.01 -7.84
CA ILE A 47 16.43 1.95 -7.47
C ILE A 47 17.07 3.29 -7.13
N GLU A 48 16.59 4.35 -7.76
CA GLU A 48 17.09 5.72 -7.60
C GLU A 48 15.93 6.71 -7.45
N ASN A 49 16.23 7.93 -7.01
CA ASN A 49 15.27 9.05 -6.96
C ASN A 49 13.99 8.75 -6.16
N VAL A 50 14.13 8.03 -5.05
CA VAL A 50 13.01 7.59 -4.20
C VAL A 50 12.32 8.77 -3.52
N LYS A 51 11.01 8.87 -3.71
CA LYS A 51 10.14 9.87 -3.07
C LYS A 51 8.86 9.21 -2.56
N LEU A 52 8.43 9.57 -1.35
CA LEU A 52 7.07 9.28 -0.91
C LEU A 52 6.12 10.23 -1.62
N VAL A 53 5.19 9.70 -2.42
CA VAL A 53 4.22 10.52 -3.16
C VAL A 53 2.84 10.48 -2.53
N ALA A 54 2.46 9.37 -1.90
CA ALA A 54 1.19 9.30 -1.18
C ALA A 54 1.19 8.25 -0.09
N SER A 55 0.22 8.35 0.81
CA SER A 55 -0.10 7.31 1.78
C SER A 55 -1.58 7.36 2.15
N TYR A 56 -2.08 6.26 2.72
CA TYR A 56 -3.42 6.19 3.27
C TYR A 56 -3.56 5.08 4.31
N ASN A 57 -4.56 5.19 5.19
CA ASN A 57 -4.99 4.08 6.04
C ASN A 57 -6.29 3.48 5.54
N TRP A 58 -6.44 2.17 5.68
CA TRP A 58 -7.76 1.54 5.69
C TRP A 58 -8.40 1.66 7.05
N ILE A 59 -9.71 1.91 7.09
CA ILE A 59 -10.50 2.00 8.32
C ILE A 59 -11.42 0.80 8.45
N SER A 60 -11.54 0.29 9.68
CA SER A 60 -12.54 -0.73 10.01
C SER A 60 -13.94 -0.13 9.89
N SER A 61 -14.64 -0.48 8.81
CA SER A 61 -15.93 0.09 8.40
C SER A 61 -16.70 -0.90 7.53
N SER A 62 -18.04 -0.80 7.52
CA SER A 62 -18.91 -1.68 6.72
C SER A 62 -18.84 -1.37 5.21
N SER A 63 -18.41 -0.17 4.85
CA SER A 63 -18.12 0.29 3.47
C SER A 63 -16.63 0.55 3.29
N PRO A 64 -16.08 0.47 2.06
CA PRO A 64 -14.69 0.82 1.79
C PRO A 64 -14.41 2.28 2.20
N GLU A 65 -13.46 2.49 3.11
CA GLU A 65 -13.17 3.79 3.70
C GLU A 65 -11.68 3.94 4.00
N ILE A 66 -11.11 5.08 3.59
CA ILE A 66 -9.70 5.43 3.80
C ILE A 66 -9.53 6.82 4.43
N ILE A 67 -8.39 7.00 5.10
CA ILE A 67 -7.89 8.30 5.56
C ILE A 67 -6.64 8.67 4.77
N ILE A 68 -6.57 9.91 4.27
CA ILE A 68 -5.42 10.48 3.54
C ILE A 68 -4.90 11.72 4.31
N PRO A 69 -3.57 11.89 4.47
CA PRO A 69 -2.51 10.95 4.11
C PRO A 69 -2.49 9.69 5.00
N GLY A 70 -3.27 9.69 6.08
CA GLY A 70 -3.13 8.66 7.10
C GLY A 70 -1.79 8.76 7.82
N GLN A 71 -1.48 7.77 8.66
CA GLN A 71 -0.24 7.64 9.41
C GLN A 71 -0.05 6.18 9.82
N PRO A 72 1.18 5.60 9.75
CA PRO A 72 1.45 4.28 10.30
C PRO A 72 1.38 4.29 11.83
N PRO A 73 1.20 3.14 12.50
CA PRO A 73 1.14 3.12 13.95
C PRO A 73 2.53 3.39 14.55
N ARG A 74 2.56 4.13 15.66
CA ARG A 74 3.80 4.51 16.33
C ARG A 74 4.37 3.34 17.11
N TRP A 75 5.68 3.12 17.06
CA TRP A 75 6.38 2.19 17.95
C TRP A 75 6.23 2.61 19.41
N THR A 76 5.52 1.80 20.19
CA THR A 76 5.17 2.07 21.60
C THR A 76 5.24 0.76 22.41
N PRO A 77 6.44 0.20 22.62
CA PRO A 77 6.59 -1.07 23.31
C PRO A 77 6.03 -0.98 24.74
N PRO A 78 5.26 -1.98 25.21
CA PRO A 78 4.69 -1.98 26.54
C PRO A 78 5.79 -2.08 27.61
N LYS A 79 5.57 -1.41 28.75
CA LYS A 79 6.47 -1.52 29.91
C LYS A 79 6.42 -2.90 30.54
N ASP A 80 5.22 -3.48 30.62
CA ASP A 80 4.99 -4.80 31.20
C ASP A 80 4.97 -5.88 30.12
N LEU A 81 6.02 -6.70 30.10
CA LEU A 81 6.19 -7.78 29.12
C LEU A 81 5.28 -8.97 29.44
N LYS A 82 4.04 -8.91 28.96
CA LYS A 82 3.07 -10.01 29.04
C LYS A 82 3.32 -11.02 27.92
N ARG A 83 2.87 -12.26 28.15
CA ARG A 83 2.83 -13.29 27.10
C ARG A 83 1.69 -12.96 26.15
N LEU A 84 1.98 -12.80 24.86
CA LEU A 84 0.97 -12.61 23.83
C LEU A 84 0.26 -13.93 23.51
N SER A 85 -1.00 -13.83 23.11
CA SER A 85 -1.73 -14.92 22.47
C SER A 85 -1.20 -15.11 21.04
N PRO A 86 -1.14 -16.34 20.52
CA PRO A 86 -0.81 -16.54 19.12
C PRO A 86 -1.91 -15.97 18.22
N ASP A 87 -1.53 -15.62 17.00
CA ASP A 87 -2.45 -15.14 15.97
C ASP A 87 -3.58 -16.17 15.76
N SER A 88 -4.82 -15.69 15.77
CA SER A 88 -6.03 -16.53 15.62
C SER A 88 -7.12 -15.91 14.76
N GLY A 89 -6.86 -14.73 14.19
CA GLY A 89 -7.76 -14.02 13.28
C GLY A 89 -7.75 -14.59 11.86
N GLU A 90 -8.64 -14.06 11.03
CA GLU A 90 -8.67 -14.31 9.60
C GLU A 90 -7.89 -13.22 8.87
N TYR A 91 -6.80 -13.59 8.22
CA TYR A 91 -5.92 -12.63 7.54
C TYR A 91 -5.98 -12.86 6.03
N TYR A 92 -6.20 -11.78 5.28
CA TYR A 92 -6.31 -11.83 3.83
C TYR A 92 -4.93 -11.72 3.15
N ARG A 93 -4.76 -12.39 2.01
CA ARG A 93 -3.53 -12.29 1.20
C ARG A 93 -3.29 -10.88 0.66
N ASP A 94 -4.37 -10.17 0.34
CA ASP A 94 -4.36 -8.77 -0.06
C ASP A 94 -5.49 -8.01 0.66
N VAL A 95 -5.10 -7.20 1.65
CA VAL A 95 -6.03 -6.36 2.42
C VAL A 95 -6.77 -5.36 1.53
N ASN A 96 -6.13 -4.85 0.47
CA ASN A 96 -6.76 -3.88 -0.43
C ASN A 96 -7.84 -4.53 -1.29
N ALA A 97 -7.55 -5.72 -1.83
CA ALA A 97 -8.55 -6.50 -2.56
C ALA A 97 -9.68 -6.98 -1.64
N ALA A 98 -9.38 -7.35 -0.40
CA ALA A 98 -10.42 -7.73 0.56
C ALA A 98 -11.32 -6.55 0.94
N ALA A 99 -10.74 -5.36 1.11
CA ALA A 99 -11.43 -4.14 1.53
C ALA A 99 -12.24 -3.50 0.40
N TYR A 100 -11.75 -3.54 -0.85
CA TYR A 100 -12.45 -3.01 -2.01
C TYR A 100 -12.26 -3.91 -3.26
N PRO A 101 -12.95 -5.07 -3.31
CA PRO A 101 -12.74 -6.11 -4.32
C PRO A 101 -12.87 -5.65 -5.77
N LYS A 102 -13.78 -4.71 -6.03
CA LYS A 102 -14.05 -4.26 -7.40
C LYS A 102 -12.91 -3.42 -7.96
N HIS A 103 -12.29 -2.57 -7.14
CA HIS A 103 -11.30 -1.59 -7.58
C HIS A 103 -10.14 -1.52 -6.57
N PRO A 104 -9.32 -2.58 -6.45
CA PRO A 104 -8.30 -2.72 -5.39
C PRO A 104 -7.13 -1.72 -5.47
N LEU A 105 -7.00 -1.02 -6.59
CA LEU A 105 -5.97 0.00 -6.81
C LEU A 105 -6.50 1.43 -6.64
N GLU A 106 -7.82 1.62 -6.73
CA GLU A 106 -8.48 2.93 -6.63
C GLU A 106 -8.09 3.73 -5.38
N PRO A 107 -7.97 3.14 -4.17
CA PRO A 107 -7.49 3.85 -2.98
C PRO A 107 -6.10 4.47 -3.15
N ALA A 108 -5.19 3.77 -3.83
CA ALA A 108 -3.84 4.27 -4.07
C ALA A 108 -3.84 5.43 -5.07
N ILE A 109 -4.58 5.28 -6.18
CA ILE A 109 -4.68 6.31 -7.23
C ILE A 109 -5.35 7.59 -6.72
N VAL A 110 -6.46 7.46 -5.99
CA VAL A 110 -7.13 8.61 -5.36
C VAL A 110 -6.20 9.31 -4.36
N SER A 111 -5.38 8.56 -3.62
CA SER A 111 -4.40 9.13 -2.69
C SER A 111 -3.28 9.88 -3.41
N VAL A 112 -2.78 9.36 -4.54
CA VAL A 112 -1.77 10.03 -5.36
C VAL A 112 -2.31 11.35 -5.90
N MET A 113 -3.47 11.34 -6.57
CA MET A 113 -4.05 12.56 -7.15
C MET A 113 -4.39 13.60 -6.07
N LYS A 114 -4.88 13.17 -4.90
CA LYS A 114 -5.20 14.09 -3.80
C LYS A 114 -3.96 14.75 -3.20
N MET A 115 -2.86 14.00 -3.06
CA MET A 115 -1.63 14.51 -2.45
C MET A 115 -0.69 15.20 -3.44
N ASN A 116 -0.89 14.98 -4.74
CA ASN A 116 -0.09 15.56 -5.81
C ASN A 116 -1.05 16.06 -6.89
N PRO A 117 -1.47 17.34 -6.83
CA PRO A 117 -2.36 17.92 -7.83
C PRO A 117 -1.74 17.90 -9.24
N ASN A 118 -0.42 18.03 -9.32
CA ASN A 118 0.33 17.95 -10.57
C ASN A 118 0.78 16.52 -10.87
N PRO A 119 0.79 16.12 -12.15
CA PRO A 119 1.28 14.82 -12.58
C PRO A 119 2.72 14.56 -12.17
N ILE A 120 3.00 13.28 -11.96
CA ILE A 120 4.34 12.75 -11.77
C ILE A 120 4.52 11.68 -12.84
N PRO A 121 5.62 11.73 -13.61
CA PRO A 121 5.91 10.73 -14.62
C PRO A 121 5.83 9.32 -14.04
N VAL A 122 5.10 8.44 -14.72
CA VAL A 122 4.94 7.06 -14.29
C VAL A 122 4.71 6.11 -15.47
N ASN A 123 5.62 5.16 -15.64
CA ASN A 123 5.44 4.09 -16.60
C ASN A 123 4.68 2.91 -15.98
N ILE A 124 4.94 2.60 -14.70
CA ILE A 124 4.35 1.44 -14.03
C ILE A 124 3.81 1.81 -12.64
N VAL A 125 2.53 1.49 -12.39
CA VAL A 125 1.95 1.48 -11.05
C VAL A 125 1.84 0.02 -10.58
N ALA A 126 2.38 -0.30 -9.41
CA ALA A 126 2.41 -1.66 -8.89
C ALA A 126 2.30 -1.70 -7.37
N CYS A 127 2.31 -2.90 -6.79
CA CYS A 127 2.53 -3.08 -5.36
C CYS A 127 3.81 -3.90 -5.13
N GLY A 128 4.34 -3.85 -3.91
CA GLY A 128 5.59 -4.54 -3.58
C GLY A 128 5.56 -6.05 -3.87
N SER A 129 4.39 -6.68 -3.84
CA SER A 129 4.26 -8.10 -4.18
C SER A 129 4.16 -8.39 -5.67
N THR A 130 3.60 -7.51 -6.49
CA THR A 130 3.59 -7.75 -7.95
C THR A 130 5.01 -7.62 -8.48
N ILE A 131 5.74 -6.57 -8.09
CA ILE A 131 7.19 -6.45 -8.35
C ILE A 131 7.96 -7.61 -7.73
N GLY A 132 7.65 -7.99 -6.48
CA GLY A 132 8.31 -9.10 -5.79
C GLY A 132 8.13 -10.46 -6.47
N ASN A 133 6.96 -10.73 -7.05
CA ASN A 133 6.70 -11.94 -7.82
C ASN A 133 7.47 -11.95 -9.16
N LEU A 134 7.53 -10.81 -9.87
CA LEU A 134 8.34 -10.69 -11.09
C LEU A 134 9.84 -10.79 -10.79
N LEU A 135 10.30 -10.19 -9.69
CA LEU A 135 11.68 -10.30 -9.22
C LEU A 135 12.02 -11.75 -8.84
N ARG A 136 11.08 -12.47 -8.19
CA ARG A 136 11.23 -13.90 -7.88
C ARG A 136 11.47 -14.71 -9.15
N PHE A 137 10.65 -14.49 -10.18
CA PHE A 137 10.85 -15.10 -11.49
C PHE A 137 12.20 -14.71 -12.11
N ALA A 138 12.56 -13.42 -12.13
CA ALA A 138 13.84 -12.96 -12.71
C ALA A 138 15.08 -13.56 -12.02
N ARG A 139 14.97 -13.83 -10.71
CA ARG A 139 16.03 -14.44 -9.88
C ARG A 139 16.07 -15.97 -9.96
N GLY A 140 14.99 -16.63 -10.36
CA GLY A 140 14.91 -18.09 -10.39
C GLY A 140 14.84 -18.74 -9.02
N VAL A 141 14.26 -18.05 -8.04
CA VAL A 141 14.11 -18.55 -6.67
C VAL A 141 12.63 -18.80 -6.37
N ASP A 142 12.31 -19.68 -5.41
CA ASP A 142 10.93 -19.92 -4.93
C ASP A 142 9.90 -20.15 -6.08
N LEU A 143 10.36 -20.80 -7.17
CA LEU A 143 9.60 -21.02 -8.41
C LEU A 143 8.44 -22.02 -8.26
N ASP A 144 8.34 -22.70 -7.11
CA ASP A 144 7.22 -23.55 -6.70
C ASP A 144 5.97 -22.78 -6.28
N ARG A 145 6.06 -21.44 -6.18
CA ARG A 145 4.96 -20.57 -5.75
C ARG A 145 4.27 -19.93 -6.96
N PRO A 146 3.08 -20.41 -7.35
CA PRO A 146 2.33 -19.85 -8.46
C PRO A 146 1.89 -18.42 -8.13
N PHE A 147 1.76 -17.59 -9.15
CA PHE A 147 1.15 -16.27 -9.00
C PHE A 147 0.46 -15.86 -10.28
N ARG A 148 -0.54 -14.98 -10.13
CA ARG A 148 -1.21 -14.33 -11.24
C ARG A 148 -1.29 -12.84 -10.96
N MET A 149 -1.20 -12.04 -12.00
CA MET A 149 -1.45 -10.62 -11.91
C MET A 149 -2.10 -10.11 -13.19
N LEU A 150 -2.96 -9.12 -13.03
CA LEU A 150 -3.54 -8.37 -14.13
C LEU A 150 -2.60 -7.25 -14.54
N VAL A 151 -2.62 -6.95 -15.83
CA VAL A 151 -1.95 -5.83 -16.46
C VAL A 151 -3.04 -4.98 -17.09
N GLU A 152 -3.11 -3.70 -16.73
CA GLU A 152 -4.10 -2.77 -17.29
C GLU A 152 -3.44 -1.43 -17.67
N LYS A 153 -3.62 -1.01 -18.92
CA LYS A 153 -3.17 0.29 -19.44
C LYS A 153 -4.23 1.38 -19.17
N VAL A 154 -3.79 2.52 -18.63
CA VAL A 154 -4.58 3.76 -18.50
C VAL A 154 -3.68 4.91 -18.95
N GLY A 155 -4.10 5.70 -19.95
CA GLY A 155 -3.16 6.54 -20.68
C GLY A 155 -1.99 5.69 -21.19
N GLU A 156 -0.76 6.15 -21.02
CA GLU A 156 0.46 5.38 -21.38
C GLU A 156 1.01 4.52 -20.21
N THR A 157 0.41 4.62 -19.03
CA THR A 157 0.86 3.96 -17.81
C THR A 157 0.28 2.55 -17.66
N VAL A 158 1.13 1.60 -17.28
CA VAL A 158 0.77 0.20 -17.04
C VAL A 158 0.57 -0.07 -15.54
N HIS A 159 -0.54 -0.71 -15.19
CA HIS A 159 -0.88 -1.03 -13.81
C HIS A 159 -0.74 -2.55 -13.60
N LEU A 160 -0.04 -2.96 -12.54
CA LEU A 160 0.16 -4.36 -12.16
C LEU A 160 -0.60 -4.69 -10.86
N ILE A 161 -1.60 -5.56 -10.97
CA ILE A 161 -2.56 -5.82 -9.90
C ILE A 161 -2.54 -7.31 -9.55
N ARG A 162 -2.53 -7.64 -8.26
CA ARG A 162 -2.59 -9.04 -7.83
C ARG A 162 -3.89 -9.68 -8.28
N ARG A 163 -3.82 -10.93 -8.76
CA ARG A 163 -4.99 -11.77 -9.03
C ARG A 163 -4.94 -13.02 -8.18
N GLU A 164 -5.39 -12.88 -6.93
CA GLU A 164 -5.63 -14.01 -6.04
C GLU A 164 -6.86 -14.81 -6.53
N ASN A 165 -7.08 -16.01 -6.00
CA ASN A 165 -8.23 -16.83 -6.40
C ASN A 165 -9.56 -16.21 -5.95
N SER A 166 -9.51 -15.43 -4.89
CA SER A 166 -10.61 -14.61 -4.40
C SER A 166 -10.05 -13.32 -3.79
N PRO A 167 -10.75 -12.17 -3.92
CA PRO A 167 -10.37 -10.94 -3.22
C PRO A 167 -10.27 -11.11 -1.71
N ARG A 168 -11.00 -12.08 -1.14
CA ARG A 168 -10.96 -12.44 0.28
C ARG A 168 -10.23 -13.76 0.54
N GLU A 169 -9.29 -14.13 -0.33
CA GLU A 169 -8.44 -15.30 -0.10
C GLU A 169 -7.65 -15.12 1.21
N LYS A 170 -7.76 -16.13 2.08
CA LYS A 170 -7.17 -16.11 3.41
C LYS A 170 -5.79 -16.77 3.39
N ILE A 171 -4.92 -16.32 4.29
CA ILE A 171 -3.68 -17.00 4.60
C ILE A 171 -4.02 -18.26 5.40
N GLU A 172 -3.69 -19.43 4.87
CA GLU A 172 -3.96 -20.70 5.53
C GLU A 172 -2.97 -20.97 6.66
N GLY A 173 -3.47 -21.57 7.74
CA GLY A 173 -2.61 -22.08 8.81
C GLY A 173 -1.79 -21.01 9.53
N VAL A 174 -2.33 -19.78 9.63
CA VAL A 174 -1.66 -18.68 10.33
C VAL A 174 -1.29 -19.11 11.75
N ARG A 175 -0.01 -19.03 12.04
CA ARG A 175 0.62 -19.38 13.31
C ARG A 175 1.71 -18.37 13.58
N GLY A 176 1.93 -18.08 14.86
CA GLY A 176 2.95 -17.14 15.29
C GLY A 176 2.30 -15.93 15.93
N TYR A 177 2.98 -14.80 15.78
CA TYR A 177 2.65 -13.55 16.47
C TYR A 177 2.84 -12.36 15.53
N GLY A 178 2.73 -12.58 14.22
CA GLY A 178 3.03 -11.59 13.19
C GLY A 178 2.00 -10.46 13.14
N HIS A 179 0.81 -10.66 13.71
CA HIS A 179 -0.25 -9.65 13.81
C HIS A 179 -0.44 -9.15 15.24
N THR A 180 -0.53 -10.09 16.18
CA THR A 180 -0.70 -9.79 17.61
C THR A 180 0.49 -9.02 18.22
N PHE A 181 1.72 -9.20 17.72
CA PHE A 181 2.87 -8.43 18.20
C PHE A 181 2.80 -6.96 17.76
N PRO A 182 2.66 -6.61 16.46
CA PRO A 182 2.42 -5.23 16.04
C PRO A 182 1.29 -4.54 16.82
N GLU A 183 0.14 -5.20 16.97
CA GLU A 183 -1.00 -4.66 17.73
C GLU A 183 -0.66 -4.31 19.19
N ALA A 184 0.18 -5.12 19.83
CA ALA A 184 0.56 -4.93 21.23
C ALA A 184 1.74 -3.96 21.42
N TYR A 185 2.56 -3.75 20.38
CA TYR A 185 3.81 -2.98 20.45
C TYR A 185 3.76 -1.65 19.68
N THR A 186 2.65 -1.38 19.00
CA THR A 186 2.43 -0.12 18.29
C THR A 186 1.10 0.51 18.71
N THR A 187 0.97 1.81 18.52
CA THR A 187 -0.26 2.57 18.84
C THR A 187 -0.63 3.44 17.65
N TRP A 188 -1.89 3.35 17.21
CA TRP A 188 -2.45 4.32 16.27
C TRP A 188 -2.67 5.66 16.96
N GLU A 189 -2.20 6.74 16.35
CA GLU A 189 -2.46 8.10 16.82
C GLU A 189 -3.95 8.44 16.73
N SER A 190 -4.39 9.42 17.53
CA SER A 190 -5.81 9.75 17.69
C SER A 190 -6.55 10.04 16.37
N SER A 191 -5.88 10.70 15.43
CA SER A 191 -6.40 11.06 14.10
C SER A 191 -6.61 9.86 13.17
N VAL A 192 -6.02 8.71 13.47
CA VAL A 192 -6.08 7.48 12.66
C VAL A 192 -6.41 6.24 13.50
N LYS A 193 -7.01 6.42 14.68
CA LYS A 193 -7.19 5.36 15.70
C LYS A 193 -7.96 4.11 15.24
N ARG A 194 -8.83 4.26 14.23
CA ARG A 194 -9.67 3.17 13.69
C ARG A 194 -9.01 2.43 12.51
N SER A 195 -7.73 2.66 12.28
CA SER A 195 -6.99 2.06 11.16
C SER A 195 -6.75 0.58 11.35
N THR A 196 -6.80 -0.15 10.24
CA THR A 196 -6.48 -1.59 10.18
C THR A 196 -5.17 -1.86 9.44
N SER A 197 -4.74 -0.95 8.57
CA SER A 197 -3.44 -1.00 7.89
C SER A 197 -3.02 0.40 7.45
N HIS A 198 -1.73 0.56 7.13
CA HIS A 198 -1.18 1.78 6.55
C HIS A 198 -0.44 1.48 5.25
N GLN A 199 -0.89 2.09 4.16
CA GLN A 199 -0.34 1.91 2.82
C GLN A 199 0.45 3.15 2.43
N ARG A 200 1.56 2.95 1.75
CA ARG A 200 2.47 3.98 1.27
C ARG A 200 2.76 3.76 -0.19
N ILE A 201 2.86 4.83 -0.97
CA ILE A 201 3.16 4.81 -2.40
C ILE A 201 4.46 5.60 -2.60
N LEU A 202 5.48 4.92 -3.08
CA LEU A 202 6.74 5.55 -3.48
C LEU A 202 6.76 5.76 -4.98
N SER A 203 7.28 6.90 -5.43
CA SER A 203 7.79 7.09 -6.78
C SER A 203 9.31 6.88 -6.76
N TYR A 204 9.83 6.09 -7.68
CA TYR A 204 11.27 5.93 -7.88
C TYR A 204 11.58 5.47 -9.31
N GLN A 205 12.84 5.60 -9.69
CA GLN A 205 13.34 5.12 -10.98
C GLN A 205 14.00 3.75 -10.83
N PHE A 206 13.73 2.85 -11.78
CA PHE A 206 14.40 1.56 -11.85
C PHE A 206 14.57 1.12 -13.32
N GLY A 207 15.81 0.88 -13.73
CA GLY A 207 16.11 0.45 -15.10
C GLY A 207 15.62 1.45 -16.16
N GLY A 208 15.69 2.75 -15.89
CA GLY A 208 15.21 3.80 -16.80
C GLY A 208 13.68 3.85 -16.95
N LEU A 209 12.93 3.26 -16.01
CA LEU A 209 11.48 3.37 -15.92
C LEU A 209 11.10 4.11 -14.63
N ASP A 210 10.09 4.96 -14.70
CA ASP A 210 9.46 5.58 -13.54
C ASP A 210 8.38 4.66 -12.96
N LEU A 211 8.54 4.26 -11.70
CA LEU A 211 7.66 3.34 -11.00
C LEU A 211 6.96 4.04 -9.84
N MET A 212 5.66 3.78 -9.69
CA MET A 212 4.91 4.03 -8.45
C MET A 212 4.59 2.70 -7.77
N VAL A 213 5.16 2.46 -6.58
CA VAL A 213 5.02 1.18 -5.88
C VAL A 213 4.36 1.36 -4.52
N ARG A 214 3.21 0.70 -4.36
CA ARG A 214 2.50 0.60 -3.08
C ARG A 214 3.07 -0.49 -2.19
N PHE A 215 3.29 -0.19 -0.92
CA PHE A 215 3.61 -1.19 0.11
C PHE A 215 2.92 -0.85 1.43
N GLU A 216 2.84 -1.82 2.34
CA GLU A 216 2.33 -1.63 3.69
C GLU A 216 3.47 -1.29 4.65
N GLY A 217 3.30 -0.25 5.46
CA GLY A 217 4.24 0.10 6.53
C GLY A 217 3.76 -0.44 7.88
N ASP A 218 4.57 -1.29 8.51
CA ASP A 218 4.20 -1.95 9.78
C ASP A 218 4.18 -0.98 10.98
N GLY A 219 4.87 0.15 10.87
CA GLY A 219 4.89 1.20 11.88
C GLY A 219 5.98 2.24 11.64
N TYR A 220 6.11 3.19 12.56
CA TYR A 220 7.21 4.15 12.55
C TYR A 220 7.83 4.41 13.92
N ILE A 221 9.09 4.81 13.92
CA ILE A 221 9.81 5.25 15.11
C ILE A 221 9.83 6.77 15.14
N SER A 222 9.22 7.36 16.18
CA SER A 222 9.25 8.81 16.37
C SER A 222 10.62 9.26 16.86
N SER A 223 11.16 10.32 16.24
CA SER A 223 12.42 10.97 16.65
C SER A 223 12.28 11.78 17.95
N SER A 224 11.05 12.11 18.36
CA SER A 224 10.81 12.78 19.63
C SER A 224 10.71 11.77 20.77
N PRO A 225 11.40 12.00 21.92
CA PRO A 225 11.25 11.13 23.08
C PRO A 225 9.77 11.01 23.42
N VAL A 226 9.33 9.78 23.70
CA VAL A 226 7.95 9.41 24.03
C VAL A 226 7.34 10.51 24.91
N ALA A 227 6.54 11.39 24.32
CA ALA A 227 5.87 12.44 25.07
C ALA A 227 5.04 11.70 26.11
N LYS A 228 5.39 11.89 27.39
CA LYS A 228 4.56 11.41 28.49
C LYS A 228 3.21 12.08 28.28
N THR A 229 2.22 11.32 27.82
CA THR A 229 0.83 11.74 27.87
C THR A 229 0.54 12.03 29.33
N VAL A 230 0.53 13.32 29.69
CA VAL A 230 0.04 13.78 30.97
C VAL A 230 -1.43 13.35 31.00
N LYS A 231 -1.79 12.54 32.00
CA LYS A 231 -3.17 12.14 32.24
C LYS A 231 -4.01 13.41 32.47
N GLY A 232 -4.74 13.83 31.45
CA GLY A 232 -5.92 14.66 31.62
C GLY A 232 -7.05 13.75 32.10
N HIS A 233 -7.47 13.94 33.35
CA HIS A 233 -8.71 13.38 33.85
C HIS A 233 -9.91 14.12 33.24
N ALA A 234 -11.02 13.38 33.06
CA ALA A 234 -12.37 13.75 32.56
C ALA A 234 -12.58 13.39 31.07
N PHE A 235 -13.48 12.49 30.66
CA PHE A 235 -14.56 11.73 31.30
C PHE A 235 -14.43 10.26 30.86
N ASP A 236 -14.47 9.34 31.82
CA ASP A 236 -14.50 7.90 31.61
C ASP A 236 -15.91 7.44 31.99
N GLU A 237 -16.82 7.42 31.02
CA GLU A 237 -18.13 6.79 31.16
C GLU A 237 -18.65 6.39 29.77
N MET A 238 -18.86 5.07 29.61
CA MET A 238 -19.55 4.40 28.50
C MET A 238 -18.74 4.31 27.18
N GLU A 239 -18.45 3.16 26.58
CA GLU A 239 -19.14 1.88 26.64
C GLU A 239 -18.20 0.77 26.10
N SER A 240 -18.14 -0.34 26.83
CA SER A 240 -17.54 -1.60 26.39
C SER A 240 -18.42 -2.28 25.34
N LEU A 241 -18.56 -1.68 24.15
CA LEU A 241 -19.15 -2.37 23.02
C LEU A 241 -18.06 -3.22 22.37
N GLY A 242 -18.24 -4.54 22.43
CA GLY A 242 -17.40 -5.50 21.73
C GLY A 242 -17.27 -5.09 20.26
N ILE A 243 -16.09 -4.58 19.92
CA ILE A 243 -15.73 -4.27 18.54
C ILE A 243 -15.48 -5.62 17.88
N THR A 244 -16.54 -6.20 17.32
CA THR A 244 -16.36 -7.13 16.20
C THR A 244 -15.85 -6.29 15.05
N GLU A 245 -14.56 -6.45 14.71
CA GLU A 245 -14.02 -6.04 13.43
C GLU A 245 -14.96 -6.56 12.34
N SER A 246 -15.77 -5.66 11.79
CA SER A 246 -16.68 -6.00 10.72
C SER A 246 -15.90 -5.75 9.43
N PRO A 247 -15.45 -6.79 8.71
CA PRO A 247 -14.80 -6.57 7.43
C PRO A 247 -15.76 -5.78 6.55
N SER A 248 -15.21 -4.86 5.73
CA SER A 248 -16.04 -4.15 4.78
C SER A 248 -16.76 -5.19 3.91
N ASN A 249 -18.06 -4.98 3.67
CA ASN A 249 -18.79 -5.88 2.79
C ASN A 249 -18.36 -5.70 1.31
N GLY A 250 -17.44 -4.76 1.03
CA GLY A 250 -16.94 -4.45 -0.31
C GLY A 250 -17.98 -3.76 -1.20
N THR A 251 -19.15 -3.43 -0.62
CA THR A 251 -20.29 -2.81 -1.30
C THR A 251 -20.32 -1.31 -1.04
N GLY A 252 -20.42 -0.51 -2.10
CA GLY A 252 -20.49 0.95 -2.01
C GLY A 252 -19.31 1.64 -2.70
N LYS A 253 -19.38 2.97 -2.79
CA LYS A 253 -18.28 3.81 -3.28
C LYS A 253 -17.22 3.96 -2.19
N LEU A 254 -15.95 4.09 -2.60
CA LEU A 254 -14.86 4.40 -1.69
C LEU A 254 -15.11 5.74 -0.99
N LYS A 255 -15.10 5.73 0.35
CA LYS A 255 -15.15 6.94 1.17
C LYS A 255 -13.74 7.40 1.52
N VAL A 256 -13.54 8.70 1.44
CA VAL A 256 -12.24 9.33 1.69
C VAL A 256 -12.43 10.40 2.75
N SER A 257 -11.54 10.42 3.74
CA SER A 257 -11.50 11.43 4.79
C SER A 257 -10.08 11.92 5.01
N ASP A 258 -9.96 13.12 5.58
CA ASP A 258 -8.68 13.74 5.92
C ASP A 258 -8.24 13.37 7.34
N GLY A 259 -6.97 13.04 7.52
CA GLY A 259 -6.41 12.71 8.83
C GLY A 259 -5.04 12.08 8.77
N GLY A 260 -4.39 11.97 9.92
CA GLY A 260 -3.00 11.53 10.02
C GLY A 260 -2.00 12.58 9.51
N GLU A 261 -0.76 12.16 9.35
CA GLU A 261 0.37 13.00 8.96
C GLU A 261 1.35 12.20 8.10
N SER A 262 1.96 12.88 7.13
CA SER A 262 2.98 12.27 6.28
C SER A 262 4.25 11.97 7.09
N ILE A 263 4.48 10.68 7.37
CA ILE A 263 5.69 10.23 8.08
C ILE A 263 6.86 10.07 7.10
N PRO A 264 8.06 10.60 7.41
CA PRO A 264 9.25 10.40 6.61
C PRO A 264 9.57 8.92 6.38
N GLN A 265 9.95 8.57 5.14
CA GLN A 265 10.26 7.20 4.76
C GLN A 265 11.35 6.57 5.65
N SER A 266 12.35 7.35 6.06
CA SER A 266 13.45 6.91 6.93
C SER A 266 13.03 6.50 8.35
N SER A 267 11.82 6.88 8.79
CA SER A 267 11.28 6.56 10.12
C SER A 267 10.39 5.33 10.13
N VAL A 268 9.95 4.87 8.95
CA VAL A 268 9.05 3.71 8.80
C VAL A 268 9.87 2.42 8.91
N PHE A 269 9.33 1.41 9.59
CA PHE A 269 9.95 0.09 9.70
C PHE A 269 9.10 -1.03 9.11
N ASP A 270 9.78 -2.11 8.71
CA ASP A 270 9.19 -3.42 8.44
C ASP A 270 9.49 -4.33 9.64
N LEU A 271 8.52 -5.15 10.03
CA LEU A 271 8.54 -5.94 11.24
C LEU A 271 8.44 -7.43 10.93
N LYS A 272 9.28 -8.23 11.58
CA LYS A 272 9.16 -9.69 11.56
C LYS A 272 9.30 -10.29 12.96
N THR A 273 8.46 -11.27 13.26
CA THR A 273 8.57 -12.08 14.49
C THR A 273 9.18 -13.45 14.22
N ARG A 274 10.02 -13.96 15.13
CA ARG A 274 10.64 -15.29 15.01
C ARG A 274 10.70 -16.02 16.35
N SER A 275 10.67 -17.35 16.32
CA SER A 275 10.89 -18.19 17.51
C SER A 275 12.39 -18.27 17.86
N VAL A 276 12.73 -18.41 19.14
CA VAL A 276 14.13 -18.55 19.63
C VAL A 276 14.74 -19.97 19.50
N ARG A 277 14.05 -20.96 18.92
CA ARG A 277 14.51 -22.38 18.77
C ARG A 277 14.61 -22.76 17.27
N PRO A 278 15.53 -23.67 16.85
CA PRO A 278 16.61 -23.39 15.86
C PRO A 278 16.27 -23.74 14.39
N PRO A 279 17.11 -23.39 13.37
CA PRO A 279 18.51 -22.88 13.41
C PRO A 279 18.75 -21.49 12.78
N GLU A 280 20.02 -21.06 12.84
CA GLU A 280 20.70 -19.96 12.12
C GLU A 280 20.17 -19.80 10.68
N LYS A 281 19.07 -19.08 10.54
CA LYS A 281 18.54 -18.69 9.24
C LYS A 281 18.79 -17.21 9.10
N ASP A 282 19.33 -16.82 7.95
CA ASP A 282 19.48 -15.41 7.62
C ASP A 282 18.10 -14.77 7.40
N HIS A 283 17.47 -14.38 8.50
CA HIS A 283 16.16 -13.76 8.48
C HIS A 283 16.17 -12.41 7.78
N LEU A 284 17.29 -11.69 7.80
CA LEU A 284 17.43 -10.43 7.09
C LEU A 284 17.53 -10.69 5.59
N GLY A 285 18.42 -11.58 5.15
CA GLY A 285 18.62 -11.92 3.74
C GLY A 285 17.34 -12.35 3.01
N GLU A 286 16.45 -13.08 3.70
CA GLU A 286 15.13 -13.43 3.18
C GLU A 286 14.21 -12.22 2.94
N GLN A 287 14.40 -11.13 3.69
CA GLN A 287 13.61 -9.91 3.57
C GLN A 287 14.25 -8.86 2.67
N LEU A 288 15.57 -8.90 2.40
CA LEU A 288 16.27 -7.90 1.58
C LEU A 288 15.58 -7.60 0.24
N PRO A 289 15.07 -8.57 -0.55
CA PRO A 289 14.33 -8.26 -1.77
C PRO A 289 13.07 -7.42 -1.52
N ARG A 290 12.32 -7.71 -0.45
CA ARG A 290 11.11 -6.96 -0.06
C ARG A 290 11.47 -5.56 0.43
N LEU A 291 12.51 -5.44 1.25
CA LEU A 291 12.99 -4.17 1.79
C LEU A 291 13.56 -3.28 0.69
N TRP A 292 14.25 -3.86 -0.30
CA TRP A 292 14.71 -3.17 -1.51
C TRP A 292 13.54 -2.63 -2.31
N ILE A 293 12.49 -3.40 -2.59
CA ILE A 293 11.31 -2.89 -3.32
C ILE A 293 10.60 -1.76 -2.54
N ALA A 294 10.43 -1.96 -1.23
CA ALA A 294 9.72 -1.01 -0.37
C ALA A 294 10.58 0.20 0.06
N GLN A 295 11.90 0.17 -0.22
CA GLN A 295 12.89 1.15 0.24
C GLN A 295 12.72 1.44 1.74
N VAL A 296 12.59 0.38 2.54
CA VAL A 296 12.45 0.45 4.00
C VAL A 296 13.78 0.07 4.63
N THR A 297 14.43 1.04 5.27
CA THR A 297 15.76 0.84 5.87
C THR A 297 15.71 0.45 7.34
N GLN A 298 14.61 0.73 8.05
CA GLN A 298 14.46 0.27 9.44
C GLN A 298 13.84 -1.13 9.45
N PHE A 299 14.60 -2.13 9.90
CA PHE A 299 14.12 -3.50 10.03
C PHE A 299 14.02 -3.89 11.50
N LEU A 300 12.81 -4.23 11.94
CA LEU A 300 12.49 -4.66 13.29
C LEU A 300 12.34 -6.17 13.34
N LEU A 301 13.24 -6.85 14.03
CA LEU A 301 13.22 -8.29 14.23
C LEU A 301 12.98 -8.62 15.71
N ALA A 302 11.82 -9.21 16.00
CA ALA A 302 11.41 -9.53 17.35
C ALA A 302 11.39 -11.04 17.57
N TYR A 303 12.31 -11.54 18.41
CA TYR A 303 12.34 -12.95 18.78
C TYR A 303 11.49 -13.23 20.02
N HIS A 304 10.78 -14.36 20.01
CA HIS A 304 9.94 -14.80 21.11
C HIS A 304 10.22 -16.23 21.56
N LYS A 305 9.94 -16.49 22.83
CA LYS A 305 9.78 -17.84 23.38
C LYS A 305 8.32 -18.05 23.76
N ASP A 306 7.59 -18.80 22.94
CA ASP A 306 6.17 -19.13 23.16
C ASP A 306 5.28 -17.89 23.42
N GLY A 307 5.48 -16.82 22.65
CA GLY A 307 4.74 -15.56 22.78
C GLY A 307 5.27 -14.58 23.83
N ARG A 308 6.41 -14.88 24.45
CA ARG A 308 7.14 -13.95 25.33
C ARG A 308 8.25 -13.27 24.57
N PHE A 309 8.13 -11.96 24.41
CA PHE A 309 9.11 -11.09 23.77
C PHE A 309 9.88 -10.34 24.86
N LYS A 310 11.20 -10.46 24.87
CA LYS A 310 12.06 -9.68 25.78
C LYS A 310 12.59 -8.47 25.04
N ASN A 311 12.77 -7.34 25.73
CA ASN A 311 13.40 -6.16 25.12
C ASN A 311 14.79 -6.49 24.56
N SER A 312 15.56 -7.35 25.24
CA SER A 312 16.87 -7.80 24.78
C SER A 312 16.83 -8.70 23.53
N THR A 313 15.65 -9.08 23.05
CA THR A 313 15.47 -9.94 21.88
C THR A 313 14.64 -9.26 20.79
N ILE A 314 14.46 -7.94 20.90
CA ILE A 314 13.87 -7.09 19.87
C ILE A 314 15.01 -6.23 19.32
N GLU A 315 15.28 -6.39 18.03
CA GLU A 315 16.36 -5.69 17.34
C GLU A 315 15.75 -4.73 16.33
N ILE A 316 16.16 -3.47 16.37
CA ILE A 316 15.85 -2.49 15.33
C ILE A 316 17.18 -2.16 14.66
N LYS A 317 17.30 -2.46 13.37
CA LYS A 317 18.52 -2.25 12.60
C LYS A 317 18.22 -1.34 11.42
N ASN A 318 19.09 -0.36 11.19
CA ASN A 318 19.18 0.27 9.88
C ASN A 318 19.93 -0.70 8.95
N VAL A 319 19.28 -1.16 7.88
CA VAL A 319 19.79 -2.15 6.93
C VAL A 319 20.06 -1.58 5.54
N GLU A 320 20.19 -0.25 5.42
CA GLU A 320 20.50 0.44 4.17
C GLU A 320 21.73 -0.13 3.46
N ALA A 321 22.83 -0.34 4.19
CA ALA A 321 24.04 -0.96 3.62
C ALA A 321 23.78 -2.37 3.08
N ASN A 322 22.95 -3.18 3.74
CA ASN A 322 22.60 -4.52 3.28
C ASN A 322 21.71 -4.49 2.03
N ILE A 323 20.84 -3.48 1.90
CA ILE A 323 20.00 -3.29 0.70
C ILE A 323 20.89 -2.91 -0.51
N ILE A 324 21.85 -2.01 -0.31
CA ILE A 324 22.81 -1.61 -1.35
C ILE A 324 23.66 -2.81 -1.78
N GLU A 325 24.25 -3.53 -0.82
CA GLU A 325 25.04 -4.74 -1.11
C GLU A 325 24.19 -5.80 -1.84
N TRP A 326 22.95 -6.02 -1.40
CA TRP A 326 22.04 -6.95 -2.07
C TRP A 326 21.77 -6.54 -3.51
N GLN A 327 21.56 -5.25 -3.79
CA GLN A 327 21.36 -4.74 -5.14
C GLN A 327 22.58 -5.02 -6.03
N ASP A 328 23.78 -4.78 -5.52
CA ASP A 328 25.03 -5.00 -6.27
C ASP A 328 25.28 -6.49 -6.55
N LEU A 329 24.99 -7.36 -5.58
CA LEU A 329 25.13 -8.81 -5.74
C LEU A 329 24.07 -9.41 -6.69
N ASN A 330 22.93 -8.76 -6.88
CA ASN A 330 21.81 -9.28 -7.67
C ASN A 330 21.69 -8.65 -9.08
N GLN A 331 22.70 -7.89 -9.53
CA GLN A 331 22.68 -7.16 -10.81
C GLN A 331 22.19 -7.97 -12.02
N PRO A 332 22.64 -9.22 -12.28
CA PRO A 332 22.13 -9.99 -13.42
C PRO A 332 20.61 -10.22 -13.37
N SER A 333 20.07 -10.46 -12.17
CA SER A 333 18.62 -10.66 -11.98
C SER A 333 17.84 -9.36 -12.07
N LEU A 334 18.41 -8.24 -11.59
CA LEU A 334 17.78 -6.93 -11.70
C LEU A 334 17.72 -6.44 -13.15
N LYS A 335 18.74 -6.71 -13.96
CA LYS A 335 18.71 -6.43 -15.41
C LYS A 335 17.63 -7.22 -16.12
N ARG A 336 17.46 -8.51 -15.77
CA ARG A 336 16.34 -9.33 -16.27
C ARG A 336 14.99 -8.77 -15.85
N LEU A 337 14.85 -8.32 -14.60
CA LEU A 337 13.62 -7.67 -14.14
C LEU A 337 13.34 -6.40 -14.97
N ALA A 338 14.33 -5.55 -15.21
CA ALA A 338 14.16 -4.36 -16.03
C ALA A 338 13.75 -4.71 -17.48
N ALA A 339 14.36 -5.74 -18.09
CA ALA A 339 13.97 -6.25 -19.40
C ALA A 339 12.52 -6.76 -19.40
N LEU A 340 12.13 -7.51 -18.36
CA LEU A 340 10.79 -8.05 -18.20
C LEU A 340 9.73 -6.94 -18.05
N LEU A 341 10.01 -5.89 -17.27
CA LEU A 341 9.10 -4.76 -17.10
C LEU A 341 8.88 -4.03 -18.44
N ARG A 342 9.94 -3.81 -19.23
CA ARG A 342 9.82 -3.20 -20.57
C ARG A 342 9.03 -4.08 -21.54
N LEU A 343 9.24 -5.39 -21.49
CA LEU A 343 8.45 -6.34 -22.28
C LEU A 343 6.96 -6.26 -21.91
N ILE A 344 6.63 -6.27 -20.61
CA ILE A 344 5.25 -6.14 -20.14
C ILE A 344 4.61 -4.83 -20.62
N ILE A 345 5.36 -3.72 -20.60
CA ILE A 345 4.91 -2.45 -21.18
C ILE A 345 4.63 -2.61 -22.68
N SER A 346 5.59 -3.12 -23.43
CA SER A 346 5.44 -3.33 -24.88
C SER A 346 4.19 -4.15 -25.23
N GLU A 347 3.98 -5.26 -24.52
CA GLU A 347 2.81 -6.12 -24.72
C GLU A 347 1.49 -5.43 -24.34
N ALA A 348 1.47 -4.70 -23.23
CA ALA A 348 0.28 -3.95 -22.82
C ALA A 348 -0.09 -2.86 -23.85
N HIS A 349 0.90 -2.17 -24.41
CA HIS A 349 0.72 -1.16 -25.45
C HIS A 349 0.31 -1.75 -26.81
N GLY A 350 0.82 -2.95 -27.14
CA GLY A 350 0.44 -3.67 -28.36
C GLY A 350 -0.93 -4.37 -28.26
N SER A 351 -1.46 -4.54 -27.05
CA SER A 351 -2.76 -5.16 -26.83
C SER A 351 -3.93 -4.25 -27.21
N ARG A 352 -5.00 -4.83 -27.77
CA ARG A 352 -6.14 -4.06 -28.33
C ARG A 352 -6.89 -3.23 -27.28
N ASP A 353 -7.04 -3.76 -26.07
CA ASP A 353 -7.82 -3.17 -24.98
C ASP A 353 -6.95 -2.76 -23.79
N GLY A 354 -5.61 -2.88 -23.91
CA GLY A 354 -4.69 -2.55 -22.84
C GLY A 354 -4.72 -3.55 -21.67
N LYS A 355 -5.33 -4.72 -21.82
CA LYS A 355 -5.62 -5.65 -20.72
C LYS A 355 -5.06 -7.03 -20.95
N LEU A 356 -4.17 -7.44 -20.05
CA LEU A 356 -3.50 -8.73 -20.09
C LEU A 356 -3.53 -9.40 -18.72
N GLU A 357 -3.17 -10.67 -18.71
CA GLU A 357 -2.90 -11.42 -17.51
C GLU A 357 -1.52 -12.07 -17.60
N ILE A 358 -0.72 -11.90 -16.55
CA ILE A 358 0.54 -12.60 -16.36
C ILE A 358 0.30 -13.79 -15.42
N VAL A 359 0.76 -14.97 -15.82
CA VAL A 359 0.59 -16.22 -15.08
C VAL A 359 1.91 -16.94 -14.91
N TRP A 360 2.21 -17.29 -13.67
CA TRP A 360 3.23 -18.27 -13.31
C TRP A 360 2.54 -19.48 -12.67
N SER A 361 2.56 -20.62 -13.36
CA SER A 361 1.90 -21.87 -12.95
C SER A 361 2.88 -22.95 -12.50
N ASN A 362 4.08 -22.58 -12.05
CA ASN A 362 5.19 -23.48 -11.69
C ASN A 362 5.75 -24.30 -12.87
N SER A 363 5.26 -24.05 -14.09
CA SER A 363 5.83 -24.51 -15.36
C SER A 363 6.91 -23.52 -15.79
N GLY A 364 8.03 -23.99 -16.35
CA GLY A 364 9.28 -23.25 -16.58
C GLY A 364 9.27 -21.97 -17.43
N SER A 365 8.11 -21.35 -17.70
CA SER A 365 8.00 -20.05 -18.35
C SER A 365 6.87 -19.23 -17.73
N LEU A 366 7.08 -17.92 -17.65
CA LEU A 366 6.03 -16.94 -17.38
C LEU A 366 5.16 -16.80 -18.63
N GLU A 367 3.85 -16.70 -18.47
CA GLU A 367 2.91 -16.64 -19.61
C GLU A 367 2.16 -15.31 -19.59
N ILE A 368 2.12 -14.62 -20.73
CA ILE A 368 1.22 -13.49 -20.98
C ILE A 368 -0.01 -14.04 -21.69
N ARG A 369 -1.19 -13.69 -21.21
CA ARG A 369 -2.48 -14.18 -21.70
C ARG A 369 -3.47 -13.05 -21.88
N LYS A 370 -4.50 -13.28 -22.70
CA LYS A 370 -5.67 -12.40 -22.75
C LYS A 370 -6.35 -12.37 -21.39
N GLN A 371 -6.71 -11.18 -20.91
CA GLN A 371 -7.55 -11.05 -19.73
C GLN A 371 -8.98 -11.50 -20.07
N LEU A 372 -9.61 -12.24 -19.15
CA LEU A 372 -11.02 -12.62 -19.25
C LEU A 372 -11.89 -11.60 -18.49
N SER A 373 -13.16 -11.48 -18.89
CA SER A 373 -14.08 -10.48 -18.36
C SER A 373 -14.45 -10.65 -16.88
N ASP A 374 -14.14 -11.80 -16.27
CA ASP A 374 -14.35 -12.05 -14.85
C ASP A 374 -13.43 -11.19 -13.95
N ALA A 375 -12.30 -10.72 -14.49
CA ALA A 375 -11.33 -9.91 -13.77
C ALA A 375 -11.86 -8.52 -13.40
N GLY A 376 -12.79 -7.97 -14.19
CA GLY A 376 -13.29 -6.60 -14.02
C GLY A 376 -12.25 -5.53 -14.36
N ASP A 377 -12.55 -4.29 -13.96
CA ASP A 377 -11.71 -3.11 -14.15
C ASP A 377 -11.02 -2.69 -12.86
N VAL A 378 -9.75 -2.32 -12.96
CA VAL A 378 -8.92 -1.96 -11.80
C VAL A 378 -9.39 -0.69 -11.08
N LEU A 379 -10.02 0.21 -11.83
CA LEU A 379 -10.56 1.49 -11.37
C LEU A 379 -12.03 1.59 -11.78
N SER A 380 -12.84 2.28 -10.97
CA SER A 380 -14.16 2.70 -11.44
C SER A 380 -14.04 3.70 -12.59
N ASP A 381 -15.00 3.71 -13.52
CA ASP A 381 -14.98 4.62 -14.67
C ASP A 381 -14.71 6.10 -14.32
N PRO A 382 -15.32 6.67 -13.26
CA PRO A 382 -15.04 8.06 -12.89
C PRO A 382 -13.58 8.27 -12.47
N VAL A 383 -13.02 7.36 -11.68
CA VAL A 383 -11.63 7.46 -11.22
C VAL A 383 -10.66 7.20 -12.36
N ARG A 384 -10.97 6.26 -13.25
CA ARG A 384 -10.17 6.00 -14.46
C ARG A 384 -10.01 7.25 -15.31
N LYS A 385 -11.11 7.98 -15.55
CA LYS A 385 -11.10 9.23 -16.32
C LYS A 385 -10.31 10.33 -15.62
N GLN A 386 -10.46 10.47 -14.31
CA GLN A 386 -9.69 11.44 -13.53
C GLN A 386 -8.20 11.12 -13.57
N TRP A 387 -7.84 9.84 -13.45
CA TRP A 387 -6.46 9.39 -13.51
C TRP A 387 -5.83 9.59 -14.88
N GLU A 388 -6.56 9.27 -15.95
CA GLU A 388 -6.11 9.52 -17.32
C GLU A 388 -5.90 11.01 -17.60
N ALA A 389 -6.81 11.87 -17.14
CA ALA A 389 -6.66 13.32 -17.24
C ALA A 389 -5.46 13.85 -16.42
N TRP A 390 -5.27 13.33 -15.20
CA TRP A 390 -4.12 13.67 -14.36
C TRP A 390 -2.82 13.29 -15.06
N LEU A 391 -2.70 12.06 -15.58
CA LEU A 391 -1.52 11.59 -16.31
C LEU A 391 -1.24 12.42 -17.58
N GLY A 392 -2.28 12.88 -18.28
CA GLY A 392 -2.14 13.66 -19.52
C GLY A 392 -1.91 15.16 -19.31
N SER A 393 -1.92 15.66 -18.07
CA SER A 393 -1.79 17.09 -17.80
C SER A 393 -0.35 17.63 -17.86
N GLU A 394 0.64 16.79 -18.20
CA GLU A 394 2.05 17.20 -18.39
C GLU A 394 2.25 18.15 -19.60
N ASP A 395 1.30 18.19 -20.54
CA ASP A 395 1.39 18.99 -21.77
C ASP A 395 0.84 20.44 -21.65
N MET A 396 0.37 20.87 -20.47
CA MET A 396 -0.05 22.26 -20.27
C MET A 396 1.18 23.15 -20.06
N ASN A 397 1.58 23.83 -21.15
CA ASN A 397 2.63 24.84 -21.17
C ASN A 397 2.31 25.92 -20.09
N PRO A 398 3.25 26.40 -19.27
CA PRO A 398 2.98 27.41 -18.24
C PRO A 398 2.42 28.74 -18.81
N GLU A 399 2.55 28.98 -20.12
CA GLU A 399 1.94 30.12 -20.81
C GLU A 399 0.42 29.95 -21.02
N ASP A 400 -0.11 28.72 -21.01
CA ASP A 400 -1.54 28.46 -21.13
C ASP A 400 -2.28 28.60 -19.79
N SER A 401 -1.60 28.48 -18.64
CA SER A 401 -2.22 28.75 -17.33
C SER A 401 -2.45 30.24 -17.08
N GLU A 402 -1.58 31.10 -17.61
CA GLU A 402 -1.79 32.57 -17.57
C GLU A 402 -2.99 32.99 -18.44
N ARG A 403 -3.26 32.23 -19.51
CA ARG A 403 -4.38 32.49 -20.44
C ARG A 403 -5.73 32.10 -19.85
N GLU A 404 -5.79 31.07 -19.00
CA GLU A 404 -7.01 30.70 -18.27
C GLU A 404 -7.32 31.68 -17.12
N GLU A 405 -6.31 32.27 -16.48
CA GLU A 405 -6.51 33.36 -15.51
C GLU A 405 -6.98 34.66 -16.19
N GLU A 406 -6.50 35.00 -17.39
CA GLU A 406 -7.00 36.15 -18.15
C GLU A 406 -8.44 35.96 -18.66
N LEU A 407 -8.81 34.73 -19.08
CA LEU A 407 -10.16 34.42 -19.56
C LEU A 407 -11.21 34.41 -18.43
N THR A 408 -10.79 34.12 -17.19
CA THR A 408 -11.67 34.20 -16.01
C THR A 408 -11.81 35.62 -15.49
N ALA A 409 -10.78 36.46 -15.63
CA ALA A 409 -10.85 37.90 -15.33
C ALA A 409 -11.69 38.68 -16.36
N ALA A 410 -11.70 38.28 -17.63
CA ALA A 410 -12.46 38.95 -18.70
C ALA A 410 -13.98 38.67 -18.67
N GLN A 411 -14.46 37.79 -17.78
CA GLN A 411 -15.90 37.49 -17.61
C GLN A 411 -16.56 38.21 -16.43
N SER A 412 -15.84 39.06 -15.68
CA SER A 412 -16.43 39.81 -14.56
C SER A 412 -16.83 41.26 -14.86
N ASP A 413 -16.55 41.78 -16.05
CA ASP A 413 -16.85 43.18 -16.37
C ASP A 413 -17.94 43.32 -17.44
N SER A 414 -19.20 43.22 -17.02
CA SER A 414 -20.28 44.02 -17.61
C SER A 414 -21.44 44.19 -16.63
N ASP A 415 -21.55 45.37 -16.00
CA ASP A 415 -22.78 46.14 -16.09
C ASP A 415 -22.58 47.62 -15.74
N SER A 416 -23.40 48.40 -16.43
CA SER A 416 -23.24 49.79 -16.86
C SER A 416 -23.50 50.88 -15.83
N ASP A 417 -22.60 51.86 -15.85
CA ASP A 417 -22.79 53.31 -15.89
C ASP A 417 -24.22 53.90 -15.77
N SER A 418 -24.46 54.73 -14.73
CA SER A 418 -25.30 55.93 -14.86
C SER A 418 -24.92 56.95 -13.79
N GLY A 419 -24.46 58.12 -14.25
CA GLY A 419 -23.87 59.15 -13.41
C GLY A 419 -24.85 59.93 -12.53
N SER A 420 -24.33 60.50 -11.45
CA SER A 420 -24.45 61.94 -11.18
C SER A 420 -23.54 62.32 -10.02
N ASP A 421 -23.16 63.58 -10.09
CA ASP A 421 -22.08 64.26 -9.42
C ASP A 421 -22.52 64.75 -8.01
N TYR A 422 -21.54 65.19 -7.21
CA TYR A 422 -21.66 65.95 -5.95
C TYR A 422 -22.08 65.22 -4.65
N ALA A 423 -21.11 65.04 -3.74
CA ALA A 423 -20.98 65.92 -2.57
C ALA A 423 -19.85 65.42 -1.66
N ALA A 424 -18.84 66.28 -1.48
CA ALA A 424 -17.91 66.20 -0.37
C ALA A 424 -18.69 66.37 0.95
N CYS A 425 -18.49 65.46 1.90
CA CYS A 425 -18.74 65.71 3.31
C CYS A 425 -17.65 65.06 4.16
N ASP A 426 -17.09 65.91 5.00
CA ASP A 426 -16.08 65.76 6.02
C ASP A 426 -16.69 65.31 7.37
N GLN A 427 -15.88 65.35 8.43
CA GLN A 427 -16.10 64.82 9.78
C GLN A 427 -17.48 65.13 10.41
N GLU A 428 -18.00 64.13 11.15
CA GLU A 428 -19.20 64.17 12.01
C GLU A 428 -20.58 64.17 11.34
N CYS A 429 -21.10 62.98 11.00
CA CYS A 429 -22.53 62.70 11.10
C CYS A 429 -22.79 61.20 11.18
N GLY A 430 -23.38 60.74 12.28
CA GLY A 430 -23.90 59.38 12.40
C GLY A 430 -25.29 59.29 11.80
N TYR A 431 -25.52 58.30 10.94
CA TYR A 431 -26.84 57.68 10.85
C TYR A 431 -26.77 56.21 10.43
N CYS A 432 -27.65 55.49 11.09
CA CYS A 432 -27.81 54.05 11.16
C CYS A 432 -28.67 53.49 10.03
N GLY A 433 -28.29 52.30 9.54
CA GLY A 433 -29.27 51.31 9.11
C GLY A 433 -29.28 50.95 7.62
N LYS A 434 -28.96 49.67 7.40
CA LYS A 434 -29.47 48.76 6.35
C LYS A 434 -29.11 49.11 4.90
N CYS A 435 -28.33 48.24 4.28
CA CYS A 435 -28.85 47.33 3.24
C CYS A 435 -27.94 46.12 3.06
N ILE A 436 -28.59 44.97 2.94
CA ILE A 436 -28.05 43.69 2.50
C ILE A 436 -28.01 43.78 0.99
N TYR A 437 -26.86 43.52 0.38
CA TYR A 437 -26.71 42.67 -0.80
C TYR A 437 -25.28 42.11 -0.79
#